data_AF-A0A0M2U1T1-F1
#
_entry.id   AF-A0A0M2U1T1-F1
#
_cell.length_a   1.000
_cell.length_b   1.000
_cell.length_c   1.000
_cell.angle_alpha   90.00
_cell.angle_beta   90.00
_cell.angle_gamma   90.00
#
_symmetry.space_group_name_H-M   'P 1'
#
loop_
_entity.id
_entity.type
_entity.pdbx_description
1 polymer ?
#
loop_
_entity_poly.entity_id
_entity_poly.type
_entity_poly.pdbx_seq_one_letter_code
_entity_poly.pdbx_strand_id
1 'polypeptide(L)'
;MKGRWSITDIIKKALEFGADLAGVATRESLAARHVAIDSTILPDWRSAVSLAVRQSYSALAPGNIQVAQYDTIYSYDAVAMPSHQIVRYLEDNGFRAVAIPAFIPIDMKDGTRW
;
A
#
# COMPACT_ATOMS: atom_id res chain seq x y z
N MET A 1 28.98 -4.42 -0.81
CA MET A 1 28.29 -5.30 0.17
C MET A 1 26.81 -5.00 0.12
N LYS A 2 25.95 -5.94 -0.30
CA LYS A 2 24.49 -5.77 -0.18
C LYS A 2 24.13 -5.95 1.30
N GLY A 3 23.84 -4.85 2.00
CA GLY A 3 23.37 -4.90 3.37
C GLY A 3 22.07 -5.71 3.45
N ARG A 4 22.02 -6.69 4.35
CA ARG A 4 20.80 -7.45 4.62
C ARG A 4 19.86 -6.54 5.42
N TRP A 5 18.89 -5.93 4.74
CA TRP A 5 17.90 -5.06 5.37
C TRP A 5 16.95 -5.86 6.26
N SER A 6 16.66 -5.32 7.44
CA SER A 6 15.64 -5.88 8.32
C SER A 6 14.26 -5.35 7.92
N ILE A 7 13.21 -6.10 8.28
CA ILE A 7 11.82 -5.64 8.14
C ILE A 7 11.62 -4.30 8.86
N THR A 8 12.27 -4.12 10.01
CA THR A 8 12.22 -2.90 10.82
C THR A 8 12.73 -1.69 10.06
N ASP A 9 13.80 -1.84 9.25
CA ASP A 9 14.36 -0.73 8.47
C ASP A 9 13.39 -0.25 7.38
N ILE A 10 12.73 -1.19 6.71
CA ILE A 10 11.73 -0.89 5.67
C ILE A 10 10.54 -0.15 6.29
N ILE A 11 10.04 -0.63 7.43
CA ILE A 11 8.94 0.02 8.15
C ILE A 11 9.35 1.43 8.58
N LYS A 12 10.53 1.60 9.17
CA LYS A 12 11.03 2.92 9.58
C LYS A 12 11.11 3.89 8.40
N LYS A 13 11.63 3.45 7.26
CA LYS A 13 11.69 4.26 6.04
C LYS A 13 10.31 4.64 5.53
N ALA A 14 9.34 3.73 5.58
CA ALA A 14 7.98 4.00 5.15
C ALA A 14 7.32 5.09 6.00
N LEU A 15 7.54 5.06 7.32
CA LEU A 15 7.07 6.10 8.22
C LEU A 15 7.79 7.45 7.98
N GLU A 16 9.10 7.44 7.74
CA GLU A 16 9.87 8.64 7.36
C GLU A 16 9.37 9.27 6.05
N PHE A 17 8.86 8.46 5.11
CA PHE A 17 8.28 8.91 3.85
C PHE A 17 6.82 9.37 3.95
N GLY A 18 6.22 9.31 5.14
CA GLY A 18 4.90 9.89 5.40
C GLY A 18 3.75 8.88 5.48
N ALA A 19 4.02 7.57 5.57
CA ALA A 19 2.99 6.63 5.99
C ALA A 19 2.70 6.80 7.49
N ASP A 20 1.43 6.69 7.90
CA ASP A 20 1.05 6.65 9.31
C ASP A 20 1.25 5.25 9.91
N LEU A 21 1.15 4.22 9.06
CA LEU A 21 1.36 2.83 9.43
C LEU A 21 2.01 2.08 8.25
N ALA A 22 2.91 1.15 8.57
CA ALA A 22 3.51 0.28 7.59
C ALA A 22 3.67 -1.14 8.14
N GLY A 23 3.60 -2.13 7.26
CA GLY A 23 3.83 -3.53 7.57
C GLY A 23 4.43 -4.28 6.39
N VAL A 24 5.10 -5.40 6.66
CA VAL A 24 5.70 -6.25 5.64
C VAL A 24 5.20 -7.67 5.82
N ALA A 25 4.75 -8.29 4.73
CA ALA A 25 4.34 -9.70 4.71
C ALA A 25 5.10 -10.44 3.62
N THR A 26 5.50 -11.68 3.90
CA THR A 26 6.12 -12.54 2.87
C THR A 26 5.05 -13.17 1.99
N ARG A 27 5.45 -13.61 0.80
CA ARG A 27 4.58 -14.33 -0.15
C ARG A 27 3.95 -15.56 0.47
N GLU A 28 4.69 -16.31 1.27
CA GLU A 28 4.21 -17.50 1.96
C GLU A 28 3.13 -17.16 2.98
N SER A 29 3.34 -16.09 3.77
CA SER A 29 2.40 -15.62 4.78
C SER A 29 1.08 -15.11 4.17
N LEU A 30 1.15 -14.51 2.98
CA LEU A 30 0.00 -14.05 2.21
C LEU A 30 -0.75 -15.22 1.55
N ALA A 31 -0.02 -16.17 0.97
CA ALA A 31 -0.59 -17.38 0.39
C ALA A 31 -1.32 -18.24 1.43
N ALA A 32 -0.75 -18.37 2.64
CA ALA A 32 -1.39 -19.07 3.77
C ALA A 32 -2.70 -18.41 4.23
N ARG A 33 -2.91 -17.13 3.89
CA ARG A 33 -4.15 -16.39 4.16
C ARG A 33 -5.06 -16.26 2.93
N HIS A 34 -4.76 -16.99 1.86
CA HIS A 34 -5.50 -16.95 0.59
C HIS A 34 -5.60 -15.54 -0.03
N VAL A 35 -4.61 -14.67 0.23
CA VAL A 35 -4.54 -13.36 -0.42
C VAL A 35 -4.07 -13.54 -1.86
N ALA A 36 -4.94 -13.23 -2.82
CA ALA A 36 -4.61 -13.26 -4.23
C ALA A 36 -3.82 -12.00 -4.61
N ILE A 37 -2.65 -12.19 -5.20
CA ILE A 37 -1.84 -11.12 -5.80
C ILE A 37 -1.55 -11.54 -7.23
N ASP A 38 -1.83 -10.65 -8.18
CA ASP A 38 -1.52 -10.86 -9.59
C ASP A 38 0.01 -10.96 -9.76
N SER A 39 0.48 -12.19 -10.03
CA SER A 39 1.90 -12.49 -10.20
C SER A 39 2.49 -11.95 -11.50
N THR A 40 1.66 -11.44 -12.42
CA THR A 40 2.13 -10.79 -13.66
C THR A 40 2.71 -9.40 -13.40
N ILE A 41 2.31 -8.73 -12.31
CA ILE A 41 2.76 -7.37 -11.98
C ILE A 41 4.26 -7.34 -11.64
N LEU A 42 4.71 -8.27 -10.80
CA LEU A 42 6.14 -8.45 -10.50
C LEU A 42 6.43 -9.95 -10.34
N PRO A 43 6.91 -10.61 -11.40
CA PRO A 43 7.33 -12.01 -11.32
C PRO A 43 8.40 -12.18 -10.25
N ASP A 44 8.28 -13.27 -9.48
CA ASP A 44 9.21 -13.64 -8.40
C ASP A 44 9.26 -12.68 -7.20
N TRP A 45 8.21 -11.91 -6.96
CA TRP A 45 8.07 -11.15 -5.71
C TRP A 45 8.16 -12.08 -4.49
N ARG A 46 8.74 -11.58 -3.41
CA ARG A 46 8.96 -12.33 -2.15
C ARG A 46 8.22 -11.74 -0.95
N SER A 47 7.99 -10.43 -0.99
CA SER A 47 7.34 -9.70 0.09
C SER A 47 6.48 -8.59 -0.46
N ALA A 48 5.43 -8.24 0.27
CA ALA A 48 4.64 -7.04 0.06
C ALA A 48 4.89 -6.07 1.23
N VAL A 49 5.02 -4.78 0.91
CA VAL A 49 5.02 -3.70 1.89
C VAL A 49 3.64 -3.05 1.81
N SER A 50 2.90 -3.08 2.92
CA SER A 50 1.60 -2.44 3.03
C SER A 50 1.74 -1.12 3.79
N LEU A 51 1.16 -0.06 3.26
CA LEU A 51 1.21 1.28 3.81
C LEU A 51 -0.22 1.77 4.06
N ALA A 52 -0.40 2.55 5.11
CA ALA A 52 -1.66 3.25 5.36
C ALA A 52 -1.39 4.69 5.77
N VAL A 53 -2.35 5.55 5.40
CA VAL A 53 -2.44 6.94 5.85
C VAL A 53 -3.78 7.13 6.55
N ARG A 54 -3.82 8.04 7.50
CA ARG A 54 -5.00 8.32 8.31
C ARG A 54 -5.91 9.30 7.59
N GLN A 55 -7.16 8.90 7.44
CA GLN A 55 -8.24 9.79 7.03
C GLN A 55 -8.66 10.73 8.16
N SER A 56 -9.19 11.90 7.82
CA SER A 56 -9.74 12.82 8.81
C SER A 56 -11.05 12.27 9.38
N TYR A 57 -11.07 11.98 10.68
CA TYR A 57 -12.30 11.57 11.38
C TYR A 57 -13.42 12.59 11.20
N SER A 58 -13.10 13.88 11.25
CA SER A 58 -14.07 14.95 11.05
C SER A 58 -14.58 15.04 9.62
N ALA A 59 -13.75 14.70 8.62
CA ALA A 59 -14.18 14.67 7.22
C ALA A 59 -15.11 13.49 6.92
N LEU A 60 -14.88 12.36 7.61
CA LEU A 60 -15.71 11.16 7.51
C LEU A 60 -16.97 11.21 8.40
N ALA A 61 -17.11 12.24 9.24
CA ALA A 61 -18.28 12.39 10.08
C ALA A 61 -19.55 12.57 9.22
N PRO A 62 -20.70 12.02 9.64
CA PRO A 62 -21.96 12.19 8.92
C PRO A 62 -22.30 13.67 8.76
N GLY A 63 -22.70 14.09 7.56
CA GLY A 63 -23.23 15.43 7.31
C GLY A 63 -22.75 16.11 6.03
N ASN A 64 -21.63 15.67 5.44
CA ASN A 64 -21.18 16.20 4.15
C ASN A 64 -20.42 15.15 3.33
N ILE A 65 -21.11 14.54 2.36
CA ILE A 65 -20.53 13.51 1.50
C ILE A 65 -19.40 14.04 0.61
N GLN A 66 -19.45 15.31 0.20
CA GLN A 66 -18.41 15.90 -0.64
C GLN A 66 -17.08 16.04 0.12
N VAL A 67 -17.15 16.40 1.41
CA VAL A 67 -15.97 16.49 2.27
C VAL A 67 -15.38 15.09 2.52
N ALA A 68 -16.22 14.08 2.76
CA ALA A 68 -15.75 12.70 2.92
C ALA A 68 -15.11 12.16 1.64
N GLN A 69 -15.69 12.45 0.47
CA GLN A 69 -15.12 12.08 -0.84
C GLN A 69 -13.79 12.78 -1.09
N TYR A 70 -13.70 14.09 -0.80
CA TYR A 70 -12.47 14.84 -0.95
C TYR A 70 -11.35 14.30 -0.06
N ASP A 71 -11.62 14.01 1.21
CA ASP A 71 -10.65 13.40 2.13
C ASP A 71 -10.20 12.01 1.65
N THR A 72 -11.11 11.22 1.08
CA THR A 72 -10.79 9.91 0.49
C THR A 72 -9.86 10.05 -0.72
N ILE A 73 -10.14 10.99 -1.64
CA ILE A 73 -9.27 11.29 -2.78
C ILE A 73 -7.89 11.74 -2.31
N TYR A 74 -7.87 12.70 -1.37
CA TYR A 74 -6.63 13.18 -0.76
C TYR A 74 -5.82 12.03 -0.14
N SER A 75 -6.48 11.09 0.52
CA SER A 75 -5.83 9.96 1.18
C SER A 75 -5.22 8.97 0.18
N TYR A 76 -5.84 8.79 -0.99
CA TYR A 76 -5.23 8.00 -2.08
C TYR A 76 -3.92 8.63 -2.57
N ASP A 77 -3.90 9.95 -2.78
CA ASP A 77 -2.68 10.66 -3.18
C ASP A 77 -1.63 10.62 -2.06
N ALA A 78 -2.07 10.80 -0.82
CA ALA A 78 -1.22 10.79 0.36
C ALA A 78 -0.52 9.45 0.59
N VAL A 79 -1.14 8.30 0.26
CA VAL A 79 -0.47 6.98 0.33
C VAL A 79 0.34 6.66 -0.92
N ALA A 80 -0.01 7.24 -2.08
CA ALA A 80 0.73 7.04 -3.33
C ALA A 80 2.16 7.57 -3.23
N MET A 81 2.35 8.75 -2.65
CA MET A 81 3.67 9.36 -2.45
C MET A 81 4.66 8.46 -1.68
N PRO A 82 4.38 8.00 -0.44
CA PRO A 82 5.30 7.12 0.30
C PRO A 82 5.46 5.76 -0.39
N SER A 83 4.45 5.26 -1.10
CA SER A 83 4.55 4.02 -1.89
C SER A 83 5.63 4.12 -2.96
N HIS A 84 5.61 5.21 -3.74
CA HIS A 84 6.64 5.46 -4.76
C HIS A 84 8.03 5.75 -4.17
N GLN A 85 8.10 6.44 -3.02
CA GLN A 85 9.37 6.68 -2.34
C GLN A 85 10.01 5.38 -1.82
N ILE A 86 9.21 4.46 -1.26
CA ILE A 86 9.70 3.14 -0.86
C ILE A 86 10.19 2.33 -2.05
N VAL A 87 9.47 2.34 -3.17
CA VAL A 87 9.90 1.65 -4.39
C VAL A 87 11.28 2.15 -4.83
N ARG A 88 11.43 3.47 -5.00
CA ARG A 88 12.71 4.06 -5.42
C ARG A 88 13.82 3.77 -4.43
N TYR A 89 13.53 3.83 -3.14
CA TYR A 89 14.49 3.45 -2.10
C TYR A 89 14.93 1.99 -2.21
N LEU A 90 14.01 1.05 -2.49
CA LEU A 90 14.35 -0.35 -2.69
C LEU A 90 15.15 -0.57 -3.99
N GLU A 91 14.81 0.15 -5.06
CA GLU A 91 15.53 0.13 -6.34
C GLU A 91 16.96 0.64 -6.20
N ASP A 92 17.17 1.76 -5.49
CA ASP A 92 18.49 2.33 -5.17
C ASP A 92 19.35 1.33 -4.38
N ASN A 93 18.71 0.39 -3.67
CA ASN A 93 19.36 -0.67 -2.92
C ASN A 93 19.46 -2.02 -3.66
N GLY A 94 19.13 -2.03 -4.96
CA GLY A 94 19.32 -3.16 -5.86
C GLY A 94 18.24 -4.24 -5.76
N PHE A 95 17.03 -3.87 -5.32
CA PHE A 95 15.84 -4.72 -5.35
C PHE A 95 14.90 -4.27 -6.48
N ARG A 96 14.11 -5.20 -7.02
CA ARG A 96 12.97 -4.84 -7.88
C ARG A 96 11.76 -4.59 -6.99
N ALA A 97 11.07 -3.48 -7.20
CA ALA A 97 9.86 -3.13 -6.47
C ALA A 97 8.88 -2.43 -7.42
N VAL A 98 7.60 -2.43 -7.07
CA VAL A 98 6.55 -1.74 -7.83
C VAL A 98 5.50 -1.23 -6.86
N ALA A 99 5.04 0.00 -7.09
CA ALA A 99 3.97 0.58 -6.28
C ALA A 99 2.64 0.14 -6.87
N ILE A 100 1.77 -0.38 -6.02
CA ILE A 100 0.41 -0.79 -6.40
C ILE A 100 -0.54 0.33 -5.98
N PRO A 101 -1.33 0.90 -6.90
CA PRO A 101 -2.26 1.95 -6.53
C PRO A 101 -3.32 1.44 -5.56
N ALA A 102 -3.67 2.26 -4.57
CA ALA A 102 -4.75 1.94 -3.62
C ALA A 102 -6.15 1.96 -4.27
N PHE A 103 -6.26 2.39 -5.52
CA PHE A 103 -7.50 2.46 -6.30
C PHE A 103 -7.69 1.30 -7.28
N ILE A 104 -6.87 0.22 -7.23
CA ILE A 104 -7.17 -0.95 -8.06
C ILE A 104 -8.60 -1.41 -7.71
N PRO A 105 -9.50 -1.51 -8.71
CA PRO A 105 -10.83 -2.01 -8.46
C PRO A 105 -10.68 -3.37 -7.80
N ILE A 106 -11.13 -3.48 -6.56
CA ILE A 106 -11.59 -4.76 -6.05
C ILE A 106 -12.61 -5.19 -7.08
N ASP A 107 -12.53 -6.43 -7.57
CA ASP A 107 -13.55 -6.99 -8.46
C ASP A 107 -14.89 -6.92 -7.71
N MET A 108 -15.58 -5.79 -7.87
CA MET A 108 -16.97 -5.60 -7.51
C MET A 108 -17.71 -6.37 -8.58
N LYS A 109 -17.63 -7.70 -8.51
CA LYS A 109 -18.69 -8.54 -9.05
C LYS A 109 -19.91 -8.14 -8.28
N ASP A 110 -20.56 -7.12 -8.81
CA ASP A 110 -21.80 -6.57 -8.36
C ASP A 110 -22.75 -7.77 -8.21
N GLY A 111 -22.98 -8.15 -6.96
CA GLY A 111 -24.02 -9.09 -6.57
C GLY A 111 -25.41 -8.48 -6.77
N THR A 112 -25.60 -7.63 -7.79
CA THR A 112 -26.90 -7.09 -8.13
C THR A 112 -27.51 -7.87 -9.27
N ARG A 113 -28.37 -8.81 -8.88
CA ARG A 113 -29.68 -8.91 -9.52
C ARG A 113 -30.45 -7.64 -9.15
N TRP A 114 -30.47 -6.65 -10.04
CA TRP A 114 -31.58 -5.69 -10.10
C TRP A 114 -32.60 -6.24 -11.10
#